data_AF-A0A2L2YIR2-F1
#
_entry.id   AF-A0A2L2YIR2-F1
#
_cell.length_a   1.000
_cell.length_b   1.000
_cell.length_c   1.000
_cell.angle_alpha   90.00
_cell.angle_beta   90.00
_cell.angle_gamma   90.00
#
_symmetry.space_group_name_H-M   'P 1'
#
loop_
_entity.id
_entity.type
_entity.pdbx_description
1 polymer ?
#
loop_
_entity_poly.entity_id
_entity_poly.type
_entity_poly.pdbx_seq_one_letter_code
_entity_poly.pdbx_strand_id
1 'polypeptide(L)'
;EAELDSMIADAPGPINFTMLLTIFGDRIAGPDEEEVIVNAINMYDEGDGKSKEATLRRALTTWVEKFSEKEADVALAEAPVDN
;
A
#
# COMPACT_ATOMS: atom_id res chain seq x y z
N GLU A 1 1.17 -19.91 5.16
CA GLU A 1 0.60 -20.03 6.53
C GLU A 1 0.43 -18.66 7.17
N ALA A 2 1.47 -17.81 7.25
CA ALA A 2 1.35 -16.46 7.82
C ALA A 2 0.21 -15.59 7.24
N GLU A 3 -0.01 -15.60 5.92
CA GLU A 3 -1.14 -14.88 5.32
C GLU A 3 -2.51 -15.45 5.72
N LEU A 4 -2.63 -16.78 5.82
CA LEU A 4 -3.89 -17.42 6.22
C LEU A 4 -4.24 -17.09 7.67
N ASP A 5 -3.24 -17.11 8.56
CA ASP A 5 -3.42 -16.75 9.96
C ASP A 5 -3.77 -15.26 10.10
N SER A 6 -3.18 -14.39 9.27
CA SER A 6 -3.56 -12.97 9.18
C SER A 6 -5.02 -12.80 8.75
N MET A 7 -5.45 -13.52 7.71
CA MET A 7 -6.83 -13.44 7.21
C MET A 7 -7.85 -13.95 8.23
N ILE A 8 -7.48 -14.92 9.06
CA ILE A 8 -8.32 -15.42 10.15
C ILE A 8 -8.35 -14.42 11.31
N ALA A 9 -7.22 -13.76 11.62
CA ALA A 9 -7.13 -12.74 12.67
C ALA A 9 -7.99 -11.49 12.37
N ASP A 10 -8.17 -11.15 11.09
CA ASP A 10 -9.06 -10.06 10.66
C ASP A 10 -10.55 -10.34 10.93
N ALA A 11 -10.92 -11.59 11.21
CA ALA A 11 -12.28 -11.98 11.57
C ALA A 11 -12.40 -12.21 13.09
N PRO A 12 -13.01 -11.30 13.87
CA PRO A 12 -13.17 -11.47 15.33
C PRO A 12 -14.16 -12.58 15.72
N GLY A 13 -14.76 -13.25 14.74
CA GLY A 13 -15.75 -14.31 14.93
C GLY A 13 -15.80 -15.28 13.75
N PRO A 14 -16.75 -16.23 13.76
CA PRO A 14 -16.85 -17.26 12.72
C PRO A 14 -16.94 -16.67 11.31
N ILE A 15 -16.08 -17.14 10.41
CA ILE A 15 -16.07 -16.71 9.01
C ILE A 15 -17.35 -17.21 8.34
N ASN A 16 -18.26 -16.28 8.06
CA ASN A 16 -19.49 -16.50 7.32
C ASN A 16 -19.73 -15.32 6.35
N PHE A 17 -20.74 -15.42 5.49
CA PHE A 17 -21.00 -14.40 4.47
C PHE A 17 -21.24 -13.00 5.06
N THR A 18 -21.89 -12.89 6.22
CA THR A 18 -22.08 -11.61 6.91
C THR A 18 -20.75 -11.04 7.40
N MET A 19 -19.87 -11.88 7.95
CA MET A 19 -18.52 -11.45 8.37
C MET A 19 -17.69 -10.97 7.18
N LEU A 20 -17.81 -11.61 6.01
CA LEU A 20 -17.16 -11.15 4.79
C LEU A 20 -17.63 -9.73 4.40
N LEU A 21 -18.93 -9.43 4.49
CA LEU A 21 -19.44 -8.09 4.23
C LEU A 21 -18.96 -7.06 5.25
N THR A 22 -18.85 -7.45 6.52
CA THR A 22 -18.30 -6.60 7.58
C THR A 22 -16.84 -6.24 7.30
N ILE A 23 -15.98 -7.24 7.06
CA ILE A 23 -14.56 -7.03 6.72
C ILE A 23 -14.42 -6.19 5.45
N PHE A 24 -15.26 -6.43 4.43
CA PHE A 24 -15.25 -5.65 3.19
C PHE A 24 -15.66 -4.19 3.43
N GLY A 25 -16.66 -3.95 4.28
CA GLY A 25 -17.07 -2.60 4.67
C GLY A 25 -15.98 -1.85 5.44
N ASP A 26 -15.32 -2.53 6.37
CA ASP A 26 -14.22 -1.94 7.16
C ASP A 26 -13.01 -1.61 6.29
N ARG A 27 -12.71 -2.44 5.28
CA ARG A 27 -11.61 -2.20 4.33
C ARG A 27 -11.85 -1.00 3.42
N ILE A 28 -13.10 -0.63 3.16
CA ILE A 28 -13.48 0.58 2.40
C ILE A 28 -13.27 1.86 3.24
N ALA A 29 -13.31 1.75 4.57
CA ALA A 29 -13.13 2.90 5.47
C ALA A 29 -11.65 3.25 5.75
N GLY A 30 -10.71 2.39 5.34
CA GLY A 30 -9.29 2.50 5.68
C GLY A 30 -8.37 3.31 4.73
N PRO A 31 -8.60 3.42 3.42
CA PRO A 31 -7.69 4.15 2.54
C PRO A 31 -7.93 5.67 2.60
N ASP A 32 -6.84 6.44 2.48
CA ASP A 32 -6.91 7.89 2.29
C ASP A 32 -7.72 8.24 1.02
N GLU A 33 -8.32 9.42 0.99
CA GLU A 33 -9.00 9.92 -0.20
C GLU A 33 -8.04 9.93 -1.41
N GLU A 34 -8.54 9.56 -2.60
CA GLU A 34 -7.71 9.42 -3.81
C GLU A 34 -6.89 10.68 -4.11
N GLU A 35 -7.47 11.87 -3.90
CA GLU A 35 -6.80 13.16 -4.09
C GLU A 35 -5.59 13.33 -3.15
N VAL A 36 -5.69 12.85 -1.90
CA VAL A 36 -4.59 12.90 -0.93
C VAL A 36 -3.45 12.00 -1.38
N ILE A 37 -3.77 10.79 -1.85
CA ILE A 37 -2.78 9.83 -2.34
C ILE A 37 -2.05 10.39 -3.58
N VAL A 38 -2.80 10.92 -4.54
CA VAL A 38 -2.24 11.54 -5.76
C VAL A 38 -1.33 12.70 -5.40
N ASN A 39 -1.78 13.60 -4.51
CA ASN A 39 -0.98 14.75 -4.08
C ASN A 39 0.31 14.34 -3.37
N ALA A 40 0.29 13.27 -2.57
CA ALA A 40 1.48 12.76 -1.89
C ALA A 40 2.54 12.24 -2.88
N ILE A 41 2.11 11.52 -3.93
CA ILE A 41 3.02 11.00 -4.96
C ILE A 41 3.54 12.15 -5.85
N ASN A 42 2.69 13.12 -6.18
CA ASN A 42 3.06 14.31 -6.96
C ASN A 42 4.18 15.15 -6.30
N MET A 43 4.41 15.03 -4.99
CA MET A 43 5.56 15.67 -4.35
C MET A 43 6.92 15.18 -4.88
N TYR A 44 6.95 14.00 -5.50
CA TYR A 44 8.13 13.39 -6.09
C TYR A 44 8.15 13.44 -7.63
N ASP A 45 7.17 14.11 -8.24
CA ASP A 45 7.06 14.31 -9.68
C ASP A 45 7.86 15.55 -10.14
N GLU A 46 8.50 15.47 -11.30
CA GLU A 46 9.19 16.59 -11.96
C GLU A 46 8.30 17.31 -13.00
N GLY A 47 7.00 16.95 -13.07
CA GLY A 47 5.96 17.60 -13.86
C GLY A 47 5.50 16.79 -15.08
N ASP A 48 5.91 15.53 -15.19
CA ASP A 48 5.56 14.61 -16.28
C ASP A 48 4.73 13.40 -15.81
N GLY A 49 4.29 13.41 -14.55
CA GLY A 49 3.54 12.33 -13.93
C GLY A 49 4.42 11.13 -13.57
N LYS A 50 5.74 11.31 -13.46
CA LYS A 50 6.69 10.23 -13.17
C LYS A 50 7.62 10.63 -12.03
N SER A 51 8.11 9.63 -11.31
CA SER A 51 9.12 9.83 -10.28
C SER A 51 10.33 8.93 -10.50
N LYS A 52 11.50 9.41 -10.07
CA LYS A 52 12.74 8.64 -10.10
C LYS A 52 12.67 7.53 -9.05
N GLU A 53 12.84 6.28 -9.47
CA GLU A 53 12.83 5.11 -8.60
C GLU A 53 13.77 5.28 -7.39
N ALA A 54 14.99 5.80 -7.61
CA ALA A 54 15.96 6.03 -6.54
C ALA A 54 15.47 7.03 -5.48
N THR A 55 14.70 8.04 -5.87
CA THR A 55 14.12 9.02 -4.95
C THR A 55 13.01 8.39 -4.12
N LEU A 56 12.12 7.65 -4.78
CA LEU A 56 11.01 6.96 -4.11
C LEU A 56 11.52 5.88 -3.15
N ARG A 57 12.50 5.08 -3.58
CA ARG A 57 13.18 4.07 -2.76
C ARG A 57 13.80 4.70 -1.51
N ARG A 58 14.48 5.85 -1.67
CA ARG A 58 15.05 6.58 -0.55
C ARG A 58 13.96 7.07 0.41
N ALA A 59 12.84 7.56 -0.12
CA ALA A 59 11.72 8.00 0.71
C ALA A 59 11.18 6.84 1.58
N LEU A 60 10.89 5.68 0.96
CA LEU A 60 10.33 4.48 1.61
C LEU A 60 11.25 3.85 2.67
N THR A 61 12.57 3.95 2.50
CA THR A 61 13.56 3.34 3.41
C THR A 61 14.10 4.31 4.47
N THR A 62 13.89 5.64 4.29
CA THR A 62 14.46 6.65 5.19
C THR A 62 13.43 7.27 6.15
N TRP A 63 12.19 7.46 5.71
CA TRP A 63 11.18 8.24 6.45
C TRP A 63 10.04 7.35 6.95
N VAL A 64 9.54 7.64 8.17
CA VAL A 64 8.40 6.94 8.82
C VAL A 64 8.68 5.44 9.03
N GLU A 65 7.71 4.56 8.72
CA GLU A 65 7.85 3.11 8.80
C GLU A 65 8.71 2.66 7.64
N LYS A 66 9.93 2.27 7.98
CA LYS A 66 10.96 1.98 6.98
C LYS A 66 10.67 0.62 6.37
N PHE A 67 10.44 0.63 5.08
CA PHE A 67 10.37 -0.60 4.32
C PHE A 67 11.73 -1.29 4.43
N SER A 68 11.70 -2.62 4.57
CA SER A 68 12.89 -3.42 4.28
C SER A 68 13.23 -3.31 2.80
N GLU A 69 14.48 -3.59 2.43
CA GLU A 69 14.89 -3.59 1.01
C GLU A 69 13.99 -4.47 0.14
N LYS A 70 13.55 -5.62 0.69
CA LYS A 70 12.64 -6.54 -0.02
C LYS A 70 11.24 -5.95 -0.23
N GLU A 71 10.71 -5.24 0.77
CA GLU A 71 9.40 -4.58 0.63
C GLU A 71 9.46 -3.41 -0.34
N ALA A 72 10.56 -2.65 -0.34
CA ALA A 72 10.79 -1.59 -1.30
C ALA A 72 10.90 -2.15 -2.73
N ASP A 73 11.59 -3.27 -2.93
CA ASP A 73 11.67 -3.95 -4.23
C ASP A 73 10.30 -4.41 -4.74
N VAL A 74 9.49 -5.03 -3.87
CA VAL A 74 8.14 -5.48 -4.23
C VAL A 74 7.25 -4.28 -4.56
N ALA A 75 7.25 -3.23 -3.72
CA ALA A 75 6.41 -2.05 -3.93
C ALA A 75 6.75 -1.32 -5.24
N LEU A 76 8.03 -1.21 -5.59
CA LEU A 76 8.48 -0.55 -6.82
C LEU A 76 8.25 -1.41 -8.07
N ALA A 77 8.26 -2.74 -7.94
CA ALA A 77 7.98 -3.65 -9.06
C ALA A 77 6.52 -3.62 -9.54
N GLU A 78 5.58 -3.24 -8.68
CA GLU A 78 4.16 -3.07 -9.02
C GLU A 78 3.90 -1.78 -9.83
N ALA A 79 4.81 -0.80 -9.77
CA ALA A 79 4.69 0.44 -10.51
C ALA A 79 5.15 0.25 -11.97
N PRO A 80 4.40 0.76 -12.97
CA PRO A 80 4.82 0.71 -14.36
C PRO A 80 6.08 1.55 -14.56
N VAL A 81 7.17 0.91 -15.02
CA VAL A 81 8.44 1.57 -15.31
C VAL A 81 8.49 1.94 -16.79
N ASP A 82 8.74 3.21 -17.08
CA ASP A 82 9.04 3.67 -18.44
C ASP A 82 10.54 3.49 -18.71
N ASN A 83 10.88 2.77 -19.78
CA ASN A 83 12.27 2.46 -20.17
C ASN A 83 12.80 3.45 -21.20
#